data_AF-A0A6J4M7F6-F1
#
_entry.id   AF-A0A6J4M7F6-F1
#
_cell.length_a   1.000
_cell.length_b   1.000
_cell.length_c   1.000
_cell.angle_alpha   90.00
_cell.angle_beta   90.00
_cell.angle_gamma   90.00
#
_symmetry.space_group_name_H-M   'P 1'
#
loop_
_entity.id
_entity.type
_entity.pdbx_description
1 polymer ?
#
loop_
_entity_poly.entity_id
_entity_poly.type
_entity_poly.pdbx_seq_one_letter_code
_entity_poly.pdbx_strand_id
1 'polypeptide(L)'
;MPSPAWTPSRVLLGDWSRGVRDPLDLIRIALVVAAAVLLVRRGLDAGTLTMTLAASAAVAVRWLLLPRLYDLALLVALTLQGVGEASGAYDELVWFDRVVHLVVPMLASGVLYVALARLDVLPDPRDDTGVRHLIGIALVTFSLGAAFGAVWELYEWFSDGVFGSALQESNDDTVGDLAMDCLGAAAAAGLLVLWTRRGWGSVRRVPGTHREAHD
;
A
#
# COMPACT_ATOMS: atom_id res chain seq x y z
N MET A 1 -17.35 -25.01 24.20
CA MET A 1 -16.78 -23.79 24.80
C MET A 1 -17.62 -22.61 24.34
N PRO A 2 -17.99 -21.66 25.22
CA PRO A 2 -18.69 -20.45 24.78
C PRO A 2 -17.82 -19.71 23.76
N SER A 3 -18.44 -19.20 22.70
CA SER A 3 -17.76 -18.33 21.76
C SER A 3 -17.20 -17.13 22.51
N PRO A 4 -15.93 -16.73 22.29
CA PRO A 4 -15.37 -15.59 22.98
C PRO A 4 -16.24 -14.35 22.76
N ALA A 5 -16.36 -13.50 23.78
CA ALA A 5 -17.18 -12.30 23.72
C ALA A 5 -16.69 -11.33 22.63
N TRP A 6 -17.61 -10.53 22.07
CA TRP A 6 -17.29 -9.45 21.14
C TRP A 6 -16.92 -8.19 21.92
N THR A 7 -15.63 -8.02 22.22
CA THR A 7 -15.10 -6.79 22.82
C THR A 7 -14.80 -5.74 21.75
N PRO A 8 -14.76 -4.43 22.09
CA PRO A 8 -14.36 -3.38 21.14
C PRO A 8 -12.98 -3.63 20.52
N SER A 9 -12.03 -4.14 21.31
CA SER A 9 -10.69 -4.49 20.85
C SER A 9 -10.72 -5.59 19.79
N ARG A 10 -11.58 -6.61 19.96
CA ARG A 10 -11.74 -7.70 18.99
C ARG A 10 -12.43 -7.24 17.72
N VAL A 11 -13.45 -6.39 17.84
CA VAL A 11 -14.10 -5.78 16.67
C VAL A 11 -13.07 -4.98 15.85
N LEU A 12 -12.24 -4.17 16.50
CA LEU A 12 -11.29 -3.32 15.78
C LEU A 12 -10.04 -4.06 15.31
N LEU A 13 -9.44 -4.91 16.14
CA LEU A 13 -8.12 -5.48 15.90
C LEU A 13 -8.15 -6.92 15.37
N GLY A 14 -9.32 -7.57 15.28
CA GLY A 14 -9.50 -8.85 14.58
C GLY A 14 -9.75 -10.07 15.48
N ASP A 15 -9.24 -11.22 15.05
CA ASP A 15 -9.53 -12.56 15.63
C ASP A 15 -11.01 -12.97 15.48
N TRP A 16 -11.57 -12.69 14.30
CA TRP A 16 -12.94 -13.04 13.94
C TRP A 16 -13.06 -14.50 13.49
N SER A 17 -12.27 -14.92 12.49
CA SER A 17 -12.26 -16.28 11.95
C SER A 17 -10.95 -16.62 11.22
N ARG A 18 -10.80 -17.87 10.77
CA ARG A 18 -9.68 -18.29 9.89
C ARG A 18 -9.74 -17.66 8.50
N GLY A 19 -10.96 -17.44 7.98
CA GLY A 19 -11.21 -16.90 6.65
C GLY A 19 -11.07 -15.38 6.62
N VAL A 20 -11.91 -14.69 7.39
CA VAL A 20 -11.87 -13.24 7.60
C VAL A 20 -11.27 -12.99 8.98
N ARG A 21 -10.06 -12.45 9.01
CA ARG A 21 -9.27 -12.27 10.24
C ARG A 21 -9.72 -11.02 11.01
N ASP A 22 -10.05 -9.94 10.30
CA ASP A 22 -10.27 -8.61 10.87
C ASP A 22 -10.93 -7.63 9.88
N PRO A 23 -11.13 -6.34 10.24
CA PRO A 23 -11.67 -5.34 9.33
C PRO A 23 -10.87 -5.10 8.04
N LEU A 24 -9.55 -5.33 8.03
CA LEU A 24 -8.73 -5.12 6.84
C LEU A 24 -9.01 -6.18 5.77
N ASP A 25 -9.35 -7.41 6.20
CA ASP A 25 -9.85 -8.43 5.28
C ASP A 25 -11.19 -8.02 4.62
N LEU A 26 -12.02 -7.18 5.26
CA LEU A 26 -13.23 -6.65 4.60
C LEU A 26 -12.89 -5.68 3.47
N ILE A 27 -11.88 -4.83 3.63
CA ILE A 27 -11.42 -3.93 2.57
C ILE A 27 -10.91 -4.75 1.37
N ARG A 28 -10.13 -5.81 1.64
CA ARG A 28 -9.66 -6.73 0.59
C ARG A 28 -10.81 -7.38 -0.17
N ILE A 29 -11.80 -7.91 0.56
CA ILE A 29 -12.99 -8.50 -0.05
C ILE A 29 -13.73 -7.46 -0.88
N ALA A 30 -13.87 -6.23 -0.39
CA ALA A 30 -14.51 -5.16 -1.13
C ALA A 30 -13.79 -4.85 -2.46
N LEU A 31 -12.45 -4.79 -2.46
CA LEU A 31 -11.65 -4.60 -3.68
C LEU A 31 -11.85 -5.75 -4.68
N VAL A 32 -11.83 -7.01 -4.22
CA VAL A 32 -12.07 -8.19 -5.07
C VAL A 32 -13.48 -8.18 -5.66
N VAL A 33 -14.49 -7.86 -4.83
CA VAL A 33 -15.88 -7.76 -5.29
C VAL A 33 -16.04 -6.60 -6.28
N ALA A 34 -15.42 -5.44 -6.03
CA ALA A 34 -15.44 -4.31 -6.94
C ALA A 34 -14.85 -4.67 -8.30
N ALA A 35 -13.67 -5.31 -8.32
CA ALA A 35 -13.05 -5.80 -9.56
C ALA A 35 -13.98 -6.75 -10.33
N ALA A 36 -14.59 -7.73 -9.65
CA ALA A 36 -15.51 -8.68 -10.28
C ALA A 36 -16.78 -8.01 -10.81
N VAL A 37 -17.35 -7.05 -10.07
CA VAL A 37 -18.54 -6.29 -10.51
C VAL A 37 -18.21 -5.43 -11.72
N LEU A 38 -17.06 -4.74 -11.73
CA LEU A 38 -16.61 -3.94 -12.87
C LEU A 38 -16.42 -4.84 -14.10
N LEU A 39 -15.74 -5.97 -13.96
CA LEU A 39 -15.55 -6.92 -15.06
C LEU A 39 -16.87 -7.41 -15.65
N VAL A 40 -17.86 -7.73 -14.81
CA VAL A 40 -19.18 -8.19 -15.28
C VAL A 40 -19.98 -7.06 -15.95
N ARG A 41 -19.87 -5.82 -15.46
CA ARG A 41 -20.70 -4.70 -15.93
C ARG A 41 -20.10 -3.93 -17.11
N ARG A 42 -18.78 -3.83 -17.17
CA ARG A 42 -18.04 -2.99 -18.13
C ARG A 42 -17.13 -3.80 -19.05
N GLY A 43 -16.85 -5.07 -18.71
CA GLY A 43 -15.86 -5.87 -19.43
C GLY A 43 -14.45 -5.54 -18.99
N LEU A 44 -13.46 -5.88 -19.81
CA LEU A 44 -12.07 -5.51 -19.58
C LEU A 44 -11.81 -4.11 -20.15
N ASP A 45 -11.76 -3.12 -19.26
CA ASP A 45 -11.30 -1.75 -19.49
C ASP A 45 -10.17 -1.38 -18.51
N ALA A 46 -9.60 -0.17 -18.65
CA ALA A 46 -8.51 0.32 -17.79
C ALA A 46 -8.90 0.33 -16.31
N GLY A 47 -10.08 0.87 -15.98
CA GLY A 47 -10.71 0.79 -14.65
C GLY A 47 -10.75 -0.62 -14.05
N THR A 48 -11.21 -1.59 -14.82
CA THR A 48 -11.31 -2.98 -14.39
C THR A 48 -9.92 -3.60 -14.21
N LEU A 49 -8.98 -3.31 -15.11
CA LEU A 49 -7.61 -3.80 -15.01
C LEU A 49 -6.91 -3.26 -13.76
N THR A 50 -6.93 -1.95 -13.55
CA THR A 50 -6.31 -1.29 -12.39
C THR A 50 -6.94 -1.76 -11.08
N MET A 51 -8.27 -1.87 -11.01
CA MET A 51 -8.95 -2.43 -9.84
C MET A 51 -8.57 -3.90 -9.60
N THR A 52 -8.41 -4.70 -10.65
CA THR A 52 -8.00 -6.11 -10.55
C THR A 52 -6.55 -6.24 -10.04
N LEU A 53 -5.64 -5.39 -10.53
CA LEU A 53 -4.27 -5.32 -10.03
C LEU A 53 -4.23 -4.91 -8.56
N ALA A 54 -5.01 -3.89 -8.19
CA ALA A 54 -5.13 -3.43 -6.80
C ALA A 54 -5.67 -4.54 -5.87
N ALA A 55 -6.74 -5.22 -6.28
CA ALA A 55 -7.31 -6.34 -5.52
C ALA A 55 -6.31 -7.50 -5.39
N SER A 56 -5.59 -7.83 -6.45
CA SER A 56 -4.58 -8.89 -6.46
C SER A 56 -3.43 -8.59 -5.52
N ALA A 57 -2.90 -7.36 -5.55
CA ALA A 57 -1.87 -6.89 -4.63
C ALA A 57 -2.37 -6.92 -3.18
N ALA A 58 -3.59 -6.46 -2.92
CA ALA A 58 -4.20 -6.45 -1.59
C ALA A 58 -4.31 -7.87 -0.99
N VAL A 59 -4.69 -8.87 -1.82
CA VAL A 59 -4.75 -10.28 -1.43
C VAL A 59 -3.35 -10.86 -1.24
N ALA A 60 -2.41 -10.57 -2.14
CA ALA A 60 -1.04 -11.10 -2.07
C ALA A 60 -0.30 -10.62 -0.80
N VAL A 61 -0.42 -9.34 -0.47
CA VAL A 61 0.26 -8.76 0.71
C VAL A 61 -0.28 -9.29 2.03
N ARG A 62 -1.50 -9.86 2.04
CA ARG A 62 -2.07 -10.50 3.23
C ARG A 62 -1.17 -11.60 3.82
N TRP A 63 -0.35 -12.24 2.99
CA TRP A 63 0.58 -13.31 3.41
C TRP A 63 1.83 -12.76 4.09
N LEU A 64 2.16 -11.48 3.89
CA LEU A 64 3.30 -10.82 4.53
C LEU A 64 3.05 -10.48 6.00
N LEU A 65 1.80 -10.55 6.48
CA LEU A 65 1.42 -10.29 7.87
C LEU A 65 2.01 -8.96 8.38
N LEU A 66 1.88 -7.90 7.59
CA LEU A 66 2.45 -6.58 7.87
C LEU A 66 1.98 -6.03 9.23
N PRO A 67 2.74 -5.09 9.84
CA PRO A 67 2.22 -4.28 10.93
C PRO A 67 0.93 -3.59 10.49
N ARG A 68 -0.08 -3.55 11.38
CA ARG A 68 -1.45 -3.16 11.03
C ARG A 68 -1.55 -1.79 10.33
N LEU A 69 -0.75 -0.81 10.75
CA LEU A 69 -0.75 0.52 10.16
C LEU A 69 -0.19 0.52 8.73
N TYR A 70 0.86 -0.25 8.46
CA TYR A 70 1.38 -0.43 7.10
C TYR A 70 0.43 -1.24 6.23
N ASP A 71 -0.26 -2.24 6.80
CA ASP A 71 -1.28 -2.99 6.07
C ASP A 71 -2.45 -2.10 5.65
N LEU A 72 -2.95 -1.28 6.58
CA LEU A 72 -3.99 -0.30 6.29
C LEU A 72 -3.51 0.76 5.28
N ALA A 73 -2.29 1.28 5.44
CA ALA A 73 -1.71 2.27 4.51
C ALA A 73 -1.69 1.74 3.08
N LEU A 74 -1.22 0.50 2.88
CA LEU A 74 -1.25 -0.11 1.55
C LEU A 74 -2.68 -0.26 1.02
N LEU A 75 -3.61 -0.75 1.84
CA LEU A 75 -4.99 -0.92 1.41
C LEU A 75 -5.64 0.41 1.01
N VAL A 76 -5.33 1.51 1.71
CA VAL A 76 -5.77 2.86 1.34
C VAL A 76 -5.16 3.27 0.01
N ALA A 77 -3.86 3.07 -0.20
CA ALA A 77 -3.19 3.39 -1.47
C ALA A 77 -3.80 2.61 -2.66
N LEU A 78 -3.97 1.30 -2.51
CA LEU A 78 -4.57 0.44 -3.53
C LEU A 78 -6.04 0.79 -3.80
N THR A 79 -6.78 1.18 -2.76
CA THR A 79 -8.17 1.64 -2.93
C THR A 79 -8.22 2.97 -3.67
N LEU A 80 -7.35 3.92 -3.31
CA LEU A 80 -7.27 5.22 -3.98
C LEU A 80 -6.98 5.06 -5.48
N GLN A 81 -5.96 4.27 -5.83
CA GLN A 81 -5.62 3.98 -7.22
C GLN A 81 -6.76 3.29 -7.97
N GLY A 82 -7.25 2.17 -7.43
CA GLY A 82 -8.25 1.33 -8.12
C GLY A 82 -9.58 2.05 -8.28
N VAL A 83 -10.07 2.70 -7.22
CA VAL A 83 -11.33 3.46 -7.27
C VAL A 83 -11.19 4.72 -8.11
N GLY A 84 -10.05 5.41 -8.02
CA GLY A 84 -9.77 6.59 -8.84
C GLY A 84 -9.98 6.30 -10.31
N GLU A 85 -9.31 5.26 -10.82
CA GLU A 85 -9.35 4.87 -12.22
C GLU A 85 -10.73 4.33 -12.61
N ALA A 86 -11.31 3.45 -11.78
CA ALA A 86 -12.64 2.91 -12.05
C ALA A 86 -13.77 3.96 -11.99
N SER A 87 -13.55 5.12 -11.36
CA SER A 87 -14.54 6.19 -11.28
C SER A 87 -14.37 7.28 -12.33
N GLY A 88 -13.26 7.29 -13.08
CA GLY A 88 -12.89 8.39 -13.98
C GLY A 88 -12.37 9.62 -13.25
N ALA A 89 -11.92 9.47 -11.99
CA ALA A 89 -11.45 10.61 -11.19
C ALA A 89 -10.19 11.26 -11.78
N TYR A 90 -9.32 10.48 -12.43
CA TYR A 90 -8.15 10.99 -13.14
C TYR A 90 -8.58 11.94 -14.28
N ASP A 91 -9.63 11.58 -15.01
CA ASP A 91 -10.15 12.41 -16.10
C ASP A 91 -10.90 13.66 -15.61
N GLU A 92 -11.70 13.52 -14.54
CA GLU A 92 -12.58 14.59 -14.07
C GLU A 92 -11.87 15.63 -13.18
N LEU A 93 -10.82 15.22 -12.46
CA LEU A 93 -10.15 16.03 -11.45
C LEU A 93 -8.67 16.20 -11.80
N VAL A 94 -8.33 17.29 -12.50
CA VAL A 94 -6.97 17.60 -12.99
C VAL A 94 -5.85 17.53 -11.94
N TRP A 95 -6.16 17.69 -10.65
CA TRP A 95 -5.16 17.60 -9.57
C TRP A 95 -5.03 16.19 -8.96
N PHE A 96 -5.98 15.30 -9.26
CA PHE A 96 -6.11 14.01 -8.61
C PHE A 96 -4.90 13.14 -8.87
N ASP A 97 -4.45 13.11 -10.12
CA ASP A 97 -3.31 12.31 -10.54
C ASP A 97 -2.04 12.62 -9.70
N ARG A 98 -1.62 13.89 -9.68
CA ARG A 98 -0.50 14.36 -8.83
C ARG A 98 -0.67 14.05 -7.33
N VAL A 99 -1.90 14.03 -6.83
CA VAL A 99 -2.17 13.66 -5.43
C VAL A 99 -1.97 12.15 -5.24
N VAL A 100 -2.39 11.33 -6.19
CA VAL A 100 -2.11 9.89 -6.17
C VAL A 100 -0.61 9.63 -6.22
N HIS A 101 0.13 10.28 -7.12
CA HIS A 101 1.58 10.17 -7.20
C HIS A 101 2.31 10.65 -5.93
N LEU A 102 1.73 11.57 -5.16
CA LEU A 102 2.24 11.85 -3.82
C LEU A 102 1.90 10.73 -2.81
N VAL A 103 0.62 10.38 -2.74
CA VAL A 103 0.05 9.63 -1.62
C VAL A 103 0.37 8.14 -1.71
N VAL A 104 0.32 7.55 -2.91
CA VAL A 104 0.57 6.12 -3.08
C VAL A 104 2.01 5.76 -2.67
N PRO A 105 3.07 6.43 -3.16
CA PRO A 105 4.44 6.17 -2.70
C PRO A 105 4.63 6.49 -1.22
N MET A 106 3.99 7.54 -0.69
CA MET A 106 4.03 7.84 0.75
C MET A 106 3.53 6.67 1.60
N LEU A 107 2.44 6.01 1.17
CA LEU A 107 1.82 4.92 1.91
C LEU A 107 2.46 3.56 1.61
N ALA A 108 2.98 3.34 0.40
CA ALA A 108 3.49 2.05 -0.06
C ALA A 108 4.99 1.83 0.17
N SER A 109 5.84 2.86 0.14
CA SER A 109 7.30 2.67 0.17
C SER A 109 7.79 2.01 1.47
N GLY A 110 7.23 2.44 2.61
CA GLY A 110 7.53 1.81 3.90
C GLY A 110 7.04 0.35 3.97
N VAL A 111 5.96 0.03 3.26
CA VAL A 111 5.45 -1.34 3.14
C VAL A 111 6.43 -2.20 2.37
N LEU A 112 7.00 -1.69 1.28
CA LEU A 112 8.04 -2.40 0.50
C LEU A 112 9.27 -2.68 1.35
N TYR A 113 9.76 -1.70 2.12
CA TYR A 113 10.87 -1.92 3.05
C TYR A 113 10.53 -3.02 4.06
N VAL A 114 9.38 -2.91 4.74
CA VAL A 114 8.95 -3.89 5.75
C VAL A 114 8.76 -5.27 5.14
N ALA A 115 8.24 -5.37 3.92
CA ALA A 115 8.11 -6.63 3.20
C ALA A 115 9.48 -7.28 2.92
N LEU A 116 10.45 -6.50 2.46
CA LEU A 116 11.81 -6.99 2.23
C LEU A 116 12.52 -7.37 3.53
N ALA A 117 12.30 -6.62 4.61
CA ALA A 117 12.78 -6.99 5.94
C ALA A 117 12.18 -8.32 6.42
N ARG A 118 10.91 -8.58 6.10
CA ARG A 118 10.24 -9.87 6.42
C ARG A 118 10.74 -11.06 5.61
N LEU A 119 11.36 -10.79 4.47
CA LEU A 119 12.00 -11.79 3.62
C LEU A 119 13.50 -11.92 3.92
N ASP A 120 13.98 -11.31 5.02
CA ASP A 120 15.39 -11.27 5.43
C ASP A 120 16.33 -10.68 4.36
N VAL A 121 15.79 -9.86 3.43
CA VAL A 121 16.56 -9.14 2.40
C VAL A 121 17.13 -7.83 2.97
N LEU A 122 16.39 -7.19 3.87
CA LEU A 122 16.78 -5.98 4.58
C LEU A 122 16.76 -6.24 6.10
N PRO A 123 17.49 -5.47 6.92
CA PRO A 123 17.40 -5.60 8.38
C PRO A 123 16.00 -5.23 8.88
N ASP A 124 15.59 -5.81 10.02
CA ASP A 124 14.35 -5.36 10.65
C ASP A 124 14.57 -3.93 11.17
N PRO A 125 13.62 -3.00 10.95
CA PRO A 125 13.76 -1.63 11.42
C PRO A 125 14.15 -1.52 12.91
N ARG A 126 13.72 -2.45 13.78
CA ARG A 126 14.03 -2.36 15.22
C ARG A 126 15.42 -2.89 15.62
N ASP A 127 16.18 -3.47 14.69
CA ASP A 127 17.43 -4.15 15.03
C ASP A 127 18.52 -3.18 15.51
N ASP A 128 18.53 -1.95 14.97
CA ASP A 128 19.45 -0.89 15.37
C ASP A 128 18.76 0.48 15.27
N THR A 129 19.14 1.42 16.14
CA THR A 129 18.66 2.82 16.12
C THR A 129 19.79 3.83 15.90
N GLY A 130 21.00 3.35 15.64
CA GLY A 130 22.16 4.16 15.31
C GLY A 130 21.95 5.01 14.05
N VAL A 131 22.57 6.19 14.02
CA VAL A 131 22.37 7.18 12.95
C VAL A 131 22.64 6.61 11.56
N ARG A 132 23.67 5.75 11.40
CA ARG A 132 24.00 5.12 10.12
C ARG A 132 22.89 4.18 9.64
N HIS A 133 22.32 3.40 10.56
CA HIS A 133 21.21 2.51 10.27
C HIS A 133 19.97 3.29 9.83
N LEU A 134 19.63 4.36 10.57
CA LEU A 134 18.51 5.24 10.22
C LEU A 134 18.68 5.91 8.85
N ILE A 135 19.89 6.34 8.50
CA ILE A 135 20.20 6.87 7.16
C ILE A 135 20.00 5.79 6.10
N GLY A 136 20.46 4.56 6.37
CA GLY A 136 20.25 3.42 5.48
C GLY A 136 18.77 3.11 5.24
N ILE A 137 17.96 3.07 6.30
CA ILE A 137 16.50 2.94 6.19
C ILE A 137 15.92 4.05 5.32
N ALA A 138 16.30 5.31 5.57
CA ALA A 138 15.74 6.44 4.85
C ALA A 138 16.06 6.38 3.35
N LEU A 139 17.33 6.13 3.00
CA LEU A 139 17.78 6.05 1.61
C LEU A 139 17.13 4.90 0.87
N VAL A 140 17.10 3.69 1.46
CA VAL A 140 16.50 2.52 0.81
C VAL A 140 15.00 2.71 0.64
N THR A 141 14.30 3.24 1.65
CA THR A 141 12.85 3.48 1.56
C THR A 141 12.53 4.52 0.49
N PHE A 142 13.30 5.61 0.43
CA PHE A 142 13.18 6.61 -0.62
C PHE A 142 13.41 5.99 -2.01
N SER A 143 14.48 5.21 -2.19
CA SER A 143 14.78 4.56 -3.46
C SER A 143 13.71 3.56 -3.89
N LEU A 144 13.11 2.80 -2.94
CA LEU A 144 12.01 1.89 -3.23
C LEU A 144 10.77 2.66 -3.74
N GLY A 145 10.44 3.79 -3.11
CA GLY A 145 9.32 4.62 -3.54
C GLY A 145 9.53 5.30 -4.88
N ALA A 146 10.70 5.90 -5.09
CA ALA A 146 11.05 6.51 -6.37
C ALA A 146 11.10 5.47 -7.50
N ALA A 147 11.61 4.27 -7.24
CA ALA A 147 11.60 3.18 -8.21
C ALA A 147 10.18 2.67 -8.47
N PHE A 148 9.31 2.64 -7.46
CA PHE A 148 7.91 2.28 -7.63
C PHE A 148 7.19 3.25 -8.57
N GLY A 149 7.35 4.56 -8.35
CA GLY A 149 6.84 5.61 -9.25
C GLY A 149 7.37 5.47 -10.67
N ALA A 150 8.68 5.29 -10.83
CA ALA A 150 9.28 5.06 -12.15
C ALA A 150 8.77 3.80 -12.86
N VAL A 151 8.46 2.72 -12.13
CA VAL A 151 7.83 1.53 -12.71
C VAL A 151 6.40 1.81 -13.15
N TRP A 152 5.68 2.70 -12.45
CA TRP A 152 4.34 3.12 -12.84
C TRP A 152 4.37 3.92 -14.17
N GLU A 153 5.24 4.91 -14.30
CA GLU A 153 5.42 5.65 -15.56
C GLU A 153 5.78 4.74 -16.74
N LEU A 154 6.65 3.75 -16.50
CA LEU A 154 6.98 2.75 -17.51
C LEU A 154 5.77 1.89 -17.89
N TYR A 155 4.89 1.61 -16.94
CA TYR A 155 3.65 0.90 -17.18
C TYR A 155 2.69 1.76 -18.02
N GLU A 156 2.55 3.05 -17.75
CA GLU A 156 1.68 3.94 -18.54
C GLU A 156 2.14 4.04 -19.99
N TRP A 157 3.43 4.31 -20.20
CA TRP A 157 4.04 4.31 -21.53
C TRP A 157 3.84 2.97 -22.25
N PHE A 158 4.05 1.85 -21.55
CA PHE A 158 3.84 0.51 -22.11
C PHE A 158 2.37 0.27 -22.44
N SER A 159 1.46 0.68 -21.57
CA SER A 159 0.03 0.48 -21.71
C SER A 159 -0.51 1.23 -22.93
N ASP A 160 -0.05 2.46 -23.15
CA ASP A 160 -0.44 3.25 -24.31
C ASP A 160 0.04 2.60 -25.61
N GLY A 161 1.26 2.06 -25.61
CA GLY A 161 1.81 1.36 -26.76
C GLY A 161 1.17 0.01 -27.08
N VAL A 162 0.76 -0.75 -26.06
CA VAL A 162 0.30 -2.15 -26.22
C VAL A 162 -1.21 -2.29 -26.18
N PHE A 163 -1.88 -1.56 -25.29
CA PHE A 163 -3.32 -1.62 -25.08
C PHE A 163 -4.08 -0.45 -25.71
N GLY A 164 -3.36 0.56 -26.21
CA GLY A 164 -3.98 1.76 -26.80
C GLY A 164 -4.70 2.61 -25.75
N SER A 165 -4.24 2.58 -24.49
CA SER A 165 -4.67 3.53 -23.47
C SER A 165 -4.13 4.94 -23.76
N ALA A 166 -4.47 5.87 -22.89
CA ALA A 166 -3.95 7.24 -22.91
C ALA A 166 -3.59 7.66 -21.47
N LEU A 167 -2.76 6.84 -20.81
CA LEU A 167 -2.31 7.08 -19.44
C LEU A 167 -1.13 8.05 -19.41
N GLN A 168 -0.16 7.89 -20.33
CA GLN A 168 1.01 8.74 -20.39
C GLN A 168 0.63 10.04 -21.14
N GLU A 169 0.07 11.03 -20.43
CA GLU A 169 -0.48 12.23 -21.08
C GLU A 169 0.60 13.06 -21.80
N SER A 170 1.72 13.36 -21.13
CA SER A 170 2.84 14.12 -21.70
C SER A 170 4.15 13.94 -20.93
N ASN A 171 5.27 14.37 -21.52
CA ASN A 171 6.55 14.37 -20.81
C ASN A 171 6.57 15.29 -19.57
N ASP A 172 5.83 16.41 -19.59
CA ASP A 172 5.77 17.33 -18.45
C ASP A 172 4.99 16.71 -17.29
N ASP A 173 3.97 15.94 -17.63
CA ASP A 173 3.13 15.16 -16.71
C ASP A 173 3.97 14.09 -16.01
N THR A 174 4.53 13.15 -16.77
CA THR A 174 5.44 12.11 -16.27
C THR A 174 6.58 12.65 -15.38
N VAL A 175 7.20 13.78 -15.76
CA VAL A 175 8.26 14.38 -14.92
C VAL A 175 7.68 14.99 -13.64
N GLY A 176 6.50 15.59 -13.71
CA GLY A 176 5.75 16.07 -12.56
C GLY A 176 5.41 14.92 -11.60
N ASP A 177 4.97 13.80 -12.14
CA ASP A 177 4.52 12.63 -11.38
C ASP A 177 5.67 11.92 -10.69
N LEU A 178 6.79 11.72 -11.39
CA LEU A 178 8.05 11.26 -10.77
C LEU A 178 8.54 12.18 -9.65
N ALA A 179 8.34 13.50 -9.79
CA ALA A 179 8.70 14.45 -8.74
C ALA A 179 7.78 14.29 -7.52
N MET A 180 6.47 14.13 -7.73
CA MET A 180 5.49 13.84 -6.68
C MET A 180 5.77 12.49 -6.01
N ASP A 181 6.17 11.48 -6.78
CA ASP A 181 6.56 10.16 -6.27
C ASP A 181 7.77 10.26 -5.35
N CYS A 182 8.78 11.02 -5.75
CA CYS A 182 9.96 11.27 -4.92
C CYS A 182 9.59 11.98 -3.62
N LEU A 183 8.68 12.96 -3.65
CA LEU A 183 8.20 13.64 -2.44
C LEU A 183 7.44 12.68 -1.52
N GLY A 184 6.56 11.84 -2.08
CA GLY A 184 5.87 10.79 -1.35
C GLY A 184 6.84 9.79 -0.71
N ALA A 185 7.82 9.32 -1.48
CA ALA A 185 8.85 8.40 -1.02
C ALA A 185 9.72 9.00 0.10
N ALA A 186 10.05 10.29 0.02
CA ALA A 186 10.78 11.01 1.06
C ALA A 186 9.96 11.11 2.36
N ALA A 187 8.65 11.37 2.25
CA ALA A 187 7.75 11.34 3.39
C ALA A 187 7.68 9.94 4.02
N ALA A 188 7.56 8.88 3.21
CA ALA A 188 7.57 7.49 3.68
C ALA A 188 8.87 7.14 4.42
N ALA A 189 10.02 7.56 3.89
CA ALA A 189 11.32 7.38 4.51
C ALA A 189 11.39 8.04 5.90
N GLY A 190 10.91 9.28 6.02
CA GLY A 190 10.80 9.96 7.31
C GLY A 190 9.88 9.23 8.29
N LEU A 191 8.71 8.78 7.83
CA LEU A 191 7.75 8.02 8.65
C LEU A 191 8.34 6.70 9.16
N LEU A 192 9.07 5.94 8.32
CA LEU A 192 9.69 4.69 8.73
C LEU A 192 10.89 4.92 9.68
N VAL A 193 11.65 6.00 9.52
CA VAL A 193 12.66 6.41 10.50
C VAL A 193 12.02 6.72 11.85
N LEU A 194 10.89 7.44 11.87
CA LEU A 194 10.15 7.73 13.10
C LEU A 194 9.54 6.47 13.74
N TRP A 195 9.08 5.53 12.94
CA TRP A 195 8.63 4.20 13.36
C TRP A 195 9.76 3.44 14.06
N THR A 196 10.92 3.39 13.41
CA THR A 196 12.14 2.77 13.92
C THR A 196 12.60 3.36 15.25
N ARG A 197 12.63 4.69 15.35
CA ARG A 197 13.01 5.40 16.59
C ARG A 197 12.09 5.13 17.76
N ARG A 198 10.85 4.70 17.53
CA ARG A 198 9.93 4.23 18.57
C ARG A 198 10.18 2.78 19.01
N GLY A 199 11.23 2.14 18.49
CA GLY A 199 11.54 0.73 18.71
C GLY A 199 10.57 -0.21 18.01
N TRP A 200 9.81 0.29 17.04
CA TRP A 200 8.87 -0.51 16.29
C TRP A 200 9.57 -1.14 15.09
N GLY A 201 9.41 -2.45 14.94
CA GLY A 201 10.01 -3.22 13.85
C GLY A 201 8.99 -3.71 12.84
N SER A 202 9.35 -4.75 12.10
CA SER A 202 8.44 -5.48 11.24
C SER A 202 7.51 -6.40 12.06
N VAL A 203 6.95 -6.00 13.20
CA VAL A 203 6.28 -6.94 14.12
C VAL A 203 5.19 -7.79 13.43
N ARG A 204 5.29 -9.11 13.53
CA ARG A 204 4.28 -10.06 13.02
C ARG A 204 2.98 -9.84 13.77
N ARG A 205 1.87 -9.79 13.05
CA ARG A 205 0.56 -9.96 13.67
C ARG A 205 0.52 -11.33 14.34
N VAL A 206 0.55 -11.38 15.67
CA VAL A 206 0.34 -12.61 16.44
C VAL A 206 -1.13 -12.63 16.87
N PRO A 207 -1.96 -13.55 16.33
CA PRO A 207 -3.34 -13.72 16.78
C PRO A 207 -3.41 -13.98 18.29
N GLY A 208 -4.34 -13.35 19.00
CA GLY A 208 -4.56 -13.57 20.43
C GLY A 208 -3.66 -12.81 21.42
N THR A 209 -2.64 -12.08 20.96
CA THR A 209 -1.88 -11.17 21.83
C THR A 209 -2.35 -9.74 21.63
N HIS A 210 -3.52 -9.40 22.19
CA HIS A 210 -3.74 -8.00 22.55
C HIS A 210 -2.71 -7.68 23.61
N ARG A 211 -1.67 -6.92 23.28
CA ARG A 211 -0.85 -6.31 24.32
C ARG A 211 -1.81 -5.44 25.11
N GLU A 212 -2.19 -5.91 26.29
CA GLU A 212 -2.60 -5.03 27.37
C GLU A 212 -1.47 -4.02 27.47
N ALA A 213 -1.76 -2.79 27.08
CA ALA A 213 -0.87 -1.67 27.31
C ALA A 213 -0.84 -1.52 28.84
N HIS A 214 0.09 -2.23 29.47
CA HIS A 214 0.39 -2.06 30.87
C HIS A 214 1.24 -0.80 31.02
N ASP A 215 0.64 0.12 31.77
CA ASP A 215 1.20 1.06 32.75
C ASP A 215 2.14 2.18 32.28
#